data_AF-F2SXR1-F1
#
_entry.id   AF-F2SXR1-F1
#
_cell.length_a   1.000
_cell.length_b   1.000
_cell.length_c   1.000
_cell.angle_alpha   90.00
_cell.angle_beta   90.00
_cell.angle_gamma   90.00
#
_symmetry.space_group_name_H-M   'P 1'
#
loop_
_entity.id
_entity.type
_entity.pdbx_description
1 polymer ?
#
loop_
_entity_poly.entity_id
_entity_poly.type
_entity_poly.pdbx_seq_one_letter_code
_entity_poly.pdbx_strand_id
1 'polypeptide(L)'
;MDDTQQVASAAEIQGTLEQYVHQRQRYYQRLSAFAIRFEEDNTGAEQDLPNFKSLVRALGIDSVEECVLLASDRTPGWTIMSKIREHLLDGLQKCLDPQFGRYLVIIHYSGHGANGPQQGLWFNANPQSKPFFTFNTLTEAVSIHSQQSDVSMDAVFIIDSCEVGSAGLTVRVDGTFELLAAVPEQKTAFGTSAGQNQKRTFTAKLANAAAIAQGKARSVDFAELLDSAYSLSSAKFPVHKLLSATSPPPTVNEGPY
;
A
#
# COMPACT_ATOMS: atom_id res chain seq x y z
N MET A 1 20.72 46.06 9.21
CA MET A 1 20.93 44.74 8.59
C MET A 1 19.56 44.34 8.09
N ASP A 2 19.39 44.43 6.78
CA ASP A 2 18.10 44.38 6.10
C ASP A 2 17.91 42.94 5.62
N ASP A 3 16.98 42.21 6.25
CA ASP A 3 16.61 40.87 5.84
C ASP A 3 15.69 41.00 4.61
N THR A 4 16.30 40.90 3.42
CA THR A 4 15.55 40.89 2.17
C THR A 4 14.83 39.55 2.03
N GLN A 5 13.55 39.55 2.38
CA GLN A 5 12.67 38.40 2.16
C GLN A 5 12.53 38.17 0.65
N GLN A 6 13.15 37.09 0.16
CA GLN A 6 13.15 36.73 -1.25
C GLN A 6 11.73 36.31 -1.65
N VAL A 7 11.02 37.19 -2.37
CA VAL A 7 9.68 36.93 -2.89
C VAL A 7 9.81 36.09 -4.16
N ALA A 8 9.28 34.87 -4.14
CA ALA A 8 9.26 33.99 -5.30
C ALA A 8 8.54 34.67 -6.49
N SER A 9 9.12 34.57 -7.67
CA SER A 9 8.56 35.16 -8.88
C SER A 9 7.27 34.45 -9.32
N ALA A 10 6.39 35.15 -10.03
CA ALA A 10 5.14 34.56 -10.53
C ALA A 10 5.37 33.32 -11.43
N ALA A 11 6.49 33.29 -12.17
CA ALA A 11 6.88 32.15 -13.00
C ALA A 11 7.33 30.93 -12.18
N GLU A 12 8.05 31.15 -11.06
CA GLU A 12 8.41 30.07 -10.13
C GLU A 12 7.17 29.54 -9.41
N ILE A 13 6.25 30.42 -9.02
CA ILE A 13 4.97 30.04 -8.41
C ILE A 13 4.13 29.25 -9.43
N GLN A 14 4.05 29.69 -10.68
CA GLN A 14 3.32 29.00 -11.73
C GLN A 14 3.95 27.64 -12.07
N GLY A 15 5.27 27.56 -12.26
CA GLY A 15 5.96 26.29 -12.51
C GLY A 15 5.81 25.32 -11.34
N THR A 16 5.85 25.83 -10.11
CA THR A 16 5.58 25.03 -8.90
C THR A 16 4.13 24.56 -8.89
N LEU A 17 3.16 25.43 -9.17
CA LEU A 17 1.74 25.06 -9.23
C LEU A 17 1.45 24.06 -10.35
N GLU A 18 2.06 24.20 -11.52
CA GLU A 18 1.92 23.27 -12.63
C GLU A 18 2.54 21.91 -12.29
N GLN A 19 3.70 21.89 -11.63
CA GLN A 19 4.29 20.65 -11.09
C GLN A 19 3.40 20.02 -10.02
N TYR A 20 2.84 20.79 -9.09
CA TYR A 20 1.91 20.30 -8.08
C TYR A 20 0.60 19.82 -8.69
N VAL A 21 0.11 20.48 -9.74
CA VAL A 21 -1.08 20.06 -10.50
C VAL A 21 -0.78 18.79 -11.27
N HIS A 22 0.39 18.64 -11.89
CA HIS A 22 0.81 17.41 -12.58
C HIS A 22 1.04 16.25 -11.58
N GLN A 23 1.60 16.52 -10.41
CA GLN A 23 1.71 15.55 -9.31
C GLN A 23 0.33 15.17 -8.75
N ARG A 24 -0.60 16.13 -8.66
CA ARG A 24 -2.01 15.91 -8.25
C ARG A 24 -2.91 15.37 -9.36
N GLN A 25 -2.46 15.34 -10.61
CA GLN A 25 -3.18 14.84 -11.79
C GLN A 25 -3.03 13.32 -11.98
N ARG A 26 -2.66 12.57 -10.94
CA ARG A 26 -2.82 11.11 -10.93
C ARG A 26 -4.29 10.76 -10.68
N TYR A 27 -5.13 11.03 -11.67
CA TYR A 27 -6.52 10.60 -11.65
C TYR A 27 -6.57 9.07 -11.72
N TYR A 28 -7.16 8.46 -10.71
CA TYR A 28 -7.45 7.03 -10.71
C TYR A 28 -8.83 6.81 -11.31
N GLN A 29 -8.87 6.21 -12.50
CA GLN A 29 -10.13 5.80 -13.11
C GLN A 29 -10.71 4.56 -12.42
N ARG A 30 -9.85 3.80 -11.73
CA ARG A 30 -10.23 2.59 -11.00
C ARG A 30 -9.46 2.50 -9.70
N LEU A 31 -10.17 2.11 -8.64
CA LEU A 31 -9.61 1.74 -7.36
C LEU A 31 -10.13 0.35 -6.98
N SER A 32 -9.28 -0.48 -6.40
CA SER A 32 -9.66 -1.78 -5.86
C SER A 32 -8.87 -2.12 -4.60
N ALA A 33 -9.40 -3.05 -3.82
CA ALA A 33 -8.78 -3.50 -2.59
C ALA A 33 -8.86 -5.03 -2.47
N PHE A 34 -7.75 -5.62 -2.04
CA PHE A 34 -7.57 -7.06 -1.89
C PHE A 34 -6.94 -7.35 -0.52
N ALA A 35 -7.60 -8.17 0.30
CA ALA A 35 -7.15 -8.53 1.65
C ALA A 35 -6.67 -9.99 1.70
N ILE A 36 -5.56 -10.23 2.40
CA ILE A 36 -4.94 -11.55 2.54
C ILE A 36 -4.80 -11.88 4.02
N ARG A 37 -5.17 -13.10 4.39
CA ARG A 37 -4.85 -13.67 5.70
C ARG A 37 -4.75 -15.20 5.62
N PHE A 38 -4.13 -15.80 6.62
CA PHE A 38 -4.23 -17.24 6.83
C PHE A 38 -5.49 -17.60 7.62
N GLU A 39 -6.05 -18.79 7.35
CA GLU A 39 -7.17 -19.36 8.10
C GLU A 39 -6.77 -19.66 9.56
N GLU A 40 -5.62 -20.29 9.75
CA GLU A 40 -5.07 -20.65 11.08
C GLU A 40 -4.25 -19.52 11.72
N ASP A 41 -4.47 -18.28 11.29
CA ASP A 41 -3.82 -17.12 11.91
C ASP A 41 -4.21 -17.03 13.39
N ASN A 42 -3.21 -16.73 14.23
CA ASN A 42 -3.42 -16.46 15.66
C ASN A 42 -2.92 -15.07 16.09
N THR A 43 -2.70 -14.13 15.15
CA THR A 43 -2.48 -12.72 15.48
C THR A 43 -3.79 -11.95 15.59
N GLY A 44 -4.86 -12.47 14.99
CA GLY A 44 -6.17 -11.85 14.94
C GLY A 44 -6.47 -11.12 13.63
N ALA A 45 -5.87 -11.58 12.53
CA ALA A 45 -6.03 -11.00 11.20
C ALA A 45 -7.50 -10.98 10.73
N GLU A 46 -8.29 -11.99 11.08
CA GLU A 46 -9.73 -12.02 10.79
C GLU A 46 -10.47 -10.85 11.46
N GLN A 47 -10.12 -10.54 12.71
CA GLN A 47 -10.73 -9.45 13.47
C GLN A 47 -10.32 -8.07 12.97
N ASP A 48 -9.22 -7.97 12.21
CA ASP A 48 -8.76 -6.72 11.60
C ASP A 48 -9.40 -6.43 10.24
N LEU A 49 -9.97 -7.42 9.56
CA LEU A 49 -10.60 -7.23 8.25
C LEU A 49 -11.69 -6.14 8.24
N PRO A 50 -12.58 -6.01 9.25
CA PRO A 50 -13.54 -4.91 9.31
C PRO A 50 -12.88 -3.52 9.37
N ASN A 51 -11.70 -3.41 9.99
CA ASN A 51 -10.94 -2.16 10.01
C ASN A 51 -10.42 -1.83 8.62
N PHE A 52 -9.83 -2.81 7.91
CA PHE A 52 -9.38 -2.61 6.54
C PHE A 52 -10.53 -2.23 5.59
N LYS A 53 -11.68 -2.92 5.69
CA LYS A 53 -12.89 -2.58 4.92
C LYS A 53 -13.36 -1.14 5.20
N SER A 54 -13.30 -0.70 6.45
CA SER A 54 -13.65 0.67 6.84
C SER A 54 -12.66 1.70 6.28
N LEU A 55 -11.35 1.40 6.33
CA LEU A 55 -10.29 2.22 5.76
C LEU A 55 -10.51 2.45 4.26
N VAL A 56 -10.67 1.38 3.47
CA VAL A 56 -10.79 1.54 2.01
C VAL A 56 -12.14 2.12 1.59
N ARG A 57 -13.20 1.94 2.39
CA ARG A 57 -14.47 2.65 2.19
C ARG A 57 -14.32 4.16 2.34
N ALA A 58 -13.51 4.62 3.29
CA ALA A 58 -13.20 6.04 3.42
C ALA A 58 -12.46 6.60 2.18
N LEU A 59 -11.82 5.74 1.40
CA LEU A 59 -11.17 6.05 0.11
C LEU A 59 -12.11 5.85 -1.10
N GLY A 60 -13.39 5.53 -0.88
CA GLY A 60 -14.38 5.32 -1.95
C GLY A 60 -14.39 3.91 -2.56
N ILE A 61 -13.82 2.90 -1.89
CA ILE A 61 -13.84 1.51 -2.33
C ILE A 61 -14.93 0.75 -1.55
N ASP A 62 -16.01 0.37 -2.23
CA ASP A 62 -17.19 -0.25 -1.58
C ASP A 62 -17.02 -1.73 -1.26
N SER A 63 -16.17 -2.44 -1.99
CA SER A 63 -15.97 -3.88 -1.87
C SER A 63 -14.49 -4.25 -1.76
N VAL A 64 -14.19 -5.19 -0.86
CA VAL A 64 -12.86 -5.80 -0.70
C VAL A 64 -12.97 -7.26 -1.08
N GLU A 65 -12.12 -7.71 -2.00
CA GLU A 65 -11.92 -9.13 -2.24
C GLU A 65 -11.01 -9.72 -1.15
N GLU A 66 -11.39 -10.87 -0.60
CA GLU A 66 -10.64 -11.51 0.49
C GLU A 66 -10.09 -12.86 0.01
N CYS A 67 -8.79 -13.06 0.21
CA CYS A 67 -8.10 -14.33 0.03
C CYS A 67 -7.74 -14.91 1.40
N VAL A 68 -8.47 -15.95 1.79
CA VAL A 68 -8.18 -16.74 2.99
C VAL A 68 -7.33 -17.94 2.57
N LEU A 69 -6.06 -17.95 2.96
CA LEU A 69 -5.16 -19.08 2.74
C LEU A 69 -5.51 -20.21 3.70
N LEU A 70 -6.09 -21.27 3.16
CA LEU A 70 -6.57 -22.42 3.94
C LEU A 70 -5.40 -23.16 4.61
N ALA A 71 -5.67 -23.79 5.75
CA ALA A 71 -4.71 -24.65 6.45
C ALA A 71 -4.14 -25.77 5.56
N SER A 72 -4.96 -26.26 4.62
CA SER A 72 -4.60 -27.30 3.67
C SER A 72 -3.75 -26.81 2.50
N ASP A 73 -3.60 -25.50 2.32
CA ASP A 73 -2.83 -24.93 1.21
C ASP A 73 -1.34 -25.20 1.40
N ARG A 74 -0.77 -26.02 0.52
CA ARG A 74 0.65 -26.37 0.54
C ARG A 74 1.51 -25.38 -0.24
N THR A 75 0.89 -24.51 -1.02
CA THR A 75 1.55 -23.59 -1.97
C THR A 75 0.91 -22.21 -1.91
N PRO A 76 0.89 -21.54 -0.74
CA PRO A 76 0.20 -20.26 -0.56
C PRO A 76 0.71 -19.17 -1.51
N GLY A 77 2.00 -19.20 -1.89
CA GLY A 77 2.54 -18.27 -2.88
C GLY A 77 1.85 -18.37 -4.25
N TRP A 78 1.60 -19.60 -4.73
CA TRP A 78 0.91 -19.83 -6.00
C TRP A 78 -0.57 -19.42 -5.94
N THR A 79 -1.23 -19.72 -4.82
CA THR A 79 -2.61 -19.33 -4.57
C THR A 79 -2.75 -17.81 -4.60
N ILE A 80 -1.86 -17.09 -3.90
CA ILE A 80 -1.84 -15.63 -3.86
C ILE A 80 -1.59 -15.03 -5.25
N MET A 81 -0.58 -15.52 -5.98
CA MET A 81 -0.31 -15.01 -7.32
C MET A 81 -1.53 -15.17 -8.23
N SER A 82 -2.20 -16.32 -8.16
CA SER A 82 -3.39 -16.59 -8.95
C SER A 82 -4.54 -15.66 -8.58
N LYS A 83 -4.77 -15.44 -7.29
CA LYS A 83 -5.86 -14.59 -6.81
C LYS A 83 -5.63 -13.10 -7.06
N ILE A 84 -4.41 -12.61 -6.84
CA ILE A 84 -4.04 -11.24 -7.22
C ILE A 84 -4.20 -11.07 -8.73
N ARG A 85 -3.75 -12.03 -9.54
CA ARG A 85 -3.96 -11.99 -11.00
C ARG A 85 -5.44 -11.86 -11.38
N GLU A 86 -6.30 -12.71 -10.82
CA GLU A 86 -7.76 -12.66 -11.06
C GLU A 86 -8.32 -11.26 -10.70
N HIS A 87 -7.96 -10.75 -9.53
CA HIS A 87 -8.37 -9.44 -9.03
C HIS A 87 -7.91 -8.28 -9.94
N LEU A 88 -6.65 -8.32 -10.38
CA LEU A 88 -6.08 -7.27 -11.24
C LEU A 88 -6.74 -7.28 -12.62
N LEU A 89 -6.95 -8.46 -13.22
CA LEU A 89 -7.61 -8.57 -14.52
C LEU A 89 -9.05 -8.06 -14.48
N ASP A 90 -9.82 -8.38 -13.44
CA ASP A 90 -11.17 -7.84 -13.24
C ASP A 90 -11.17 -6.30 -13.14
N GLY A 91 -10.22 -5.74 -12.38
CA GLY A 91 -10.09 -4.29 -12.25
C GLY A 91 -9.67 -3.60 -13.56
N LEU A 92 -8.70 -4.18 -14.27
CA LEU A 92 -8.23 -3.68 -15.56
C LEU A 92 -9.34 -3.71 -16.62
N GLN A 93 -10.15 -4.78 -16.68
CA GLN A 93 -11.28 -4.87 -17.61
C GLN A 93 -12.35 -3.79 -17.38
N LYS A 94 -12.41 -3.22 -16.16
CA LYS A 94 -13.34 -2.15 -15.80
C LYS A 94 -12.76 -0.74 -16.03
N CYS A 95 -11.52 -0.63 -16.47
CA CYS A 95 -10.95 0.64 -16.91
C CYS A 95 -11.52 1.02 -18.28
N LEU A 96 -11.84 2.29 -18.47
CA LEU A 96 -12.53 2.75 -19.69
C LEU A 96 -11.56 2.83 -20.86
N ASP A 97 -10.43 3.52 -20.66
CA ASP A 97 -9.39 3.68 -21.67
C ASP A 97 -8.03 3.97 -20.99
N PRO A 98 -6.91 3.40 -21.49
CA PRO A 98 -5.57 3.59 -20.93
C PRO A 98 -5.10 5.03 -20.71
N GLN A 99 -5.61 5.98 -21.51
CA GLN A 99 -5.24 7.40 -21.46
C GLN A 99 -6.03 8.20 -20.42
N PHE A 100 -7.18 7.68 -19.96
CA PHE A 100 -8.10 8.43 -19.09
C PHE A 100 -7.70 8.43 -17.62
N GLY A 101 -6.81 7.53 -17.21
CA GLY A 101 -6.37 7.48 -15.82
C GLY A 101 -5.65 6.20 -15.47
N ARG A 102 -5.28 6.10 -14.20
CA ARG A 102 -4.51 5.00 -13.65
C ARG A 102 -5.43 4.03 -12.91
N TYR A 103 -4.96 2.81 -12.71
CA TYR A 103 -5.58 1.85 -11.81
C TYR A 103 -4.78 1.76 -10.51
N LEU A 104 -5.40 2.09 -9.38
CA LEU A 104 -4.83 1.90 -8.05
C LEU A 104 -5.34 0.59 -7.45
N VAL A 105 -4.41 -0.30 -7.08
CA VAL A 105 -4.71 -1.49 -6.27
C VAL A 105 -4.15 -1.33 -4.86
N ILE A 106 -4.98 -1.61 -3.85
CA ILE A 106 -4.56 -1.64 -2.44
C ILE A 106 -4.53 -3.10 -1.99
N ILE A 107 -3.34 -3.62 -1.67
CA ILE A 107 -3.15 -4.99 -1.18
C ILE A 107 -2.87 -4.95 0.31
N HIS A 108 -3.71 -5.61 1.09
CA HIS A 108 -3.58 -5.72 2.54
C HIS A 108 -3.20 -7.13 2.97
N TYR A 109 -2.30 -7.21 3.93
CA TYR A 109 -2.03 -8.43 4.69
C TYR A 109 -2.00 -8.11 6.18
N SER A 110 -2.63 -8.96 6.99
CA SER A 110 -2.47 -9.00 8.44
C SER A 110 -2.16 -10.42 8.86
N GLY A 111 -1.22 -10.59 9.79
CA GLY A 111 -0.77 -11.90 10.24
C GLY A 111 0.68 -11.92 10.70
N HIS A 112 1.23 -13.13 10.86
CA HIS A 112 2.66 -13.30 11.16
C HIS A 112 3.54 -12.93 9.98
N GLY A 113 4.72 -12.42 10.33
CA GLY A 113 5.76 -12.02 9.41
C GLY A 113 7.11 -12.24 10.05
N ALA A 114 8.07 -12.68 9.25
CA ALA A 114 9.45 -12.85 9.67
C ALA A 114 10.37 -12.53 8.49
N ASN A 115 11.59 -12.13 8.81
CA ASN A 115 12.59 -11.78 7.82
C ASN A 115 13.88 -12.56 8.07
N GLY A 116 14.59 -12.91 7.00
CA GLY A 116 15.77 -13.76 7.06
C GLY A 116 16.60 -13.69 5.79
N PRO A 117 17.91 -14.02 5.88
CA PRO A 117 18.87 -13.74 4.83
C PRO A 117 18.63 -14.52 3.52
N GLN A 118 17.95 -15.66 3.58
CA GLN A 118 17.70 -16.49 2.39
C GLN A 118 16.34 -16.22 1.76
N GLN A 119 15.30 -16.07 2.58
CA GLN A 119 13.91 -15.98 2.12
C GLN A 119 13.43 -14.53 1.94
N GLY A 120 14.14 -13.55 2.51
CA GLY A 120 13.66 -12.18 2.62
C GLY A 120 12.50 -12.08 3.62
N LEU A 121 11.57 -11.15 3.41
CA LEU A 121 10.35 -11.04 4.21
C LEU A 121 9.33 -12.10 3.76
N TRP A 122 8.86 -12.94 4.69
CA TRP A 122 7.82 -13.92 4.45
C TRP A 122 6.71 -13.90 5.50
N PHE A 123 5.60 -14.53 5.14
CA PHE A 123 4.34 -14.53 5.87
C PHE A 123 3.81 -15.95 6.00
N ASN A 124 3.37 -16.32 7.19
CA ASN A 124 2.86 -17.66 7.50
C ASN A 124 1.70 -17.60 8.50
N ALA A 125 0.97 -18.71 8.67
CA ALA A 125 -0.19 -18.75 9.57
C ALA A 125 0.18 -18.58 11.05
N ASN A 126 1.33 -19.14 11.45
CA ASN A 126 1.86 -19.05 12.81
C ASN A 126 3.37 -19.36 12.76
N PRO A 127 4.15 -19.06 13.82
CA PRO A 127 5.60 -19.24 13.80
C PRO A 127 6.08 -20.68 13.54
N GLN A 128 5.22 -21.69 13.74
CA GLN A 128 5.52 -23.09 13.50
C GLN A 128 5.08 -23.59 12.11
N SER A 129 4.32 -22.78 11.38
CA SER A 129 3.79 -23.13 10.07
C SER A 129 4.89 -23.10 9.00
N LYS A 130 4.97 -24.19 8.22
CA LYS A 130 5.93 -24.35 7.11
C LYS A 130 5.47 -23.70 5.81
N PRO A 131 4.20 -23.78 5.38
CA PRO A 131 3.74 -23.04 4.22
C PRO A 131 3.84 -21.53 4.48
N PHE A 132 4.48 -20.82 3.55
CA PHE A 132 4.62 -19.37 3.58
C PHE A 132 4.59 -18.81 2.17
N PHE A 133 4.33 -17.51 2.05
CA PHE A 133 4.59 -16.74 0.85
C PHE A 133 5.52 -15.57 1.20
N THR A 134 6.18 -15.00 0.20
CA THR A 134 7.12 -13.89 0.43
C THR A 134 6.50 -12.57 0.02
N PHE A 135 7.06 -11.47 0.51
CA PHE A 135 6.68 -10.14 0.01
C PHE A 135 6.90 -10.01 -1.51
N ASN A 136 7.93 -10.67 -2.04
CA ASN A 136 8.18 -10.72 -3.48
C ASN A 136 7.03 -11.37 -4.25
N THR A 137 6.32 -12.35 -3.67
CA THR A 137 5.12 -12.93 -4.29
C THR A 137 4.05 -11.86 -4.55
N LEU A 138 3.86 -10.93 -3.60
CA LEU A 138 2.90 -9.84 -3.74
C LEU A 138 3.34 -8.86 -4.82
N THR A 139 4.60 -8.42 -4.76
CA THR A 139 5.10 -7.41 -5.68
C THR A 139 5.26 -7.94 -7.10
N GLU A 140 5.72 -9.18 -7.30
CA GLU A 140 5.79 -9.80 -8.63
C GLU A 140 4.41 -9.93 -9.27
N ALA A 141 3.40 -10.37 -8.50
CA ALA A 141 2.04 -10.53 -9.02
C ALA A 141 1.50 -9.22 -9.59
N VAL A 142 1.74 -8.08 -8.93
CA VAL A 142 1.35 -6.76 -9.45
C VAL A 142 2.27 -6.30 -10.58
N SER A 143 3.58 -6.48 -10.44
CA SER A 143 4.59 -6.02 -11.41
C SER A 143 4.38 -6.61 -12.80
N ILE A 144 4.11 -7.92 -12.86
CA ILE A 144 3.87 -8.63 -14.12
C ILE A 144 2.68 -8.00 -14.86
N HIS A 145 1.60 -7.67 -14.15
CA HIS A 145 0.42 -7.07 -14.76
C HIS A 145 0.62 -5.60 -15.12
N SER A 146 1.35 -4.84 -14.29
CA SER A 146 1.70 -3.45 -14.61
C SER A 146 2.49 -3.36 -15.93
N GLN A 147 3.43 -4.29 -16.15
CA GLN A 147 4.25 -4.33 -17.36
C GLN A 147 3.52 -4.84 -18.61
N GLN A 148 2.44 -5.60 -18.44
CA GLN A 148 1.67 -6.21 -19.52
C GLN A 148 0.42 -5.41 -19.92
N SER A 149 0.08 -4.39 -19.13
CA SER A 149 -1.13 -3.58 -19.30
C SER A 149 -0.80 -2.26 -19.98
N ASP A 150 -1.67 -1.82 -20.90
CA ASP A 150 -1.62 -0.46 -21.44
C ASP A 150 -2.09 0.58 -20.41
N VAL A 151 -2.96 0.18 -19.48
CA VAL A 151 -3.40 1.02 -18.36
C VAL A 151 -2.28 1.06 -17.32
N SER A 152 -1.79 2.26 -17.02
CA SER A 152 -0.82 2.48 -15.94
C SER A 152 -1.39 2.07 -14.58
N MET A 153 -0.58 1.37 -13.78
CA MET A 153 -0.98 0.88 -12.47
C MET A 153 -0.10 1.44 -11.35
N ASP A 154 -0.73 1.74 -10.22
CA ASP A 154 -0.07 2.05 -8.95
C ASP A 154 -0.53 1.06 -7.89
N ALA A 155 0.30 0.80 -6.89
CA ALA A 155 0.02 -0.17 -5.84
C ALA A 155 0.40 0.35 -4.46
N VAL A 156 -0.50 0.15 -3.50
CA VAL A 156 -0.22 0.40 -2.08
C VAL A 156 -0.32 -0.92 -1.32
N PHE A 157 0.77 -1.33 -0.71
CA PHE A 157 0.85 -2.50 0.16
C PHE A 157 0.67 -2.05 1.60
N ILE A 158 -0.43 -2.45 2.25
CA ILE A 158 -0.70 -2.18 3.67
C ILE A 158 -0.46 -3.47 4.44
N ILE A 159 0.65 -3.54 5.16
CA ILE A 159 1.10 -4.80 5.75
C ILE A 159 1.21 -4.65 7.27
N ASP A 160 0.28 -5.30 7.97
CA ASP A 160 0.16 -5.35 9.42
C ASP A 160 0.81 -6.61 9.97
N SER A 161 2.14 -6.59 10.02
CA SER A 161 2.94 -7.74 10.38
C SER A 161 4.30 -7.35 10.97
N CYS A 162 4.95 -8.28 11.67
CA CYS A 162 6.31 -8.09 12.19
C CYS A 162 7.33 -8.02 11.04
N GLU A 163 8.47 -7.39 11.30
CA GLU A 163 9.62 -7.34 10.36
C GLU A 163 9.35 -6.68 9.00
N VAL A 164 8.13 -6.19 8.79
CA VAL A 164 7.66 -5.67 7.51
C VAL A 164 8.44 -4.47 7.01
N GLY A 165 9.05 -3.70 7.91
CA GLY A 165 9.97 -2.65 7.52
C GLY A 165 11.09 -3.17 6.61
N SER A 166 11.46 -4.45 6.64
CA SER A 166 12.51 -5.02 5.78
C SER A 166 12.05 -5.28 4.34
N ALA A 167 10.78 -5.03 4.02
CA ALA A 167 10.27 -5.12 2.66
C ALA A 167 11.01 -4.18 1.71
N GLY A 168 11.30 -4.71 0.54
CA GLY A 168 11.91 -3.99 -0.57
C GLY A 168 11.42 -4.58 -1.89
N LEU A 169 11.65 -3.84 -2.97
CA LEU A 169 11.30 -4.28 -4.31
C LEU A 169 12.52 -4.92 -4.97
N THR A 170 12.37 -6.12 -5.52
CA THR A 170 13.42 -6.83 -6.24
C THR A 170 13.36 -6.62 -7.76
N VAL A 171 12.27 -6.03 -8.25
CA VAL A 171 11.98 -5.87 -9.68
C VAL A 171 11.76 -4.39 -10.02
N ARG A 172 12.15 -3.97 -11.22
CA ARG A 172 11.86 -2.61 -11.68
C ARG A 172 10.42 -2.56 -12.19
N VAL A 173 9.64 -1.61 -11.69
CA VAL A 173 8.24 -1.41 -12.08
C VAL A 173 8.03 -0.01 -12.60
N ASP A 174 7.24 0.08 -13.67
CA ASP A 174 6.69 1.33 -14.16
C ASP A 174 5.41 1.60 -13.36
N GLY A 175 5.39 2.70 -12.60
CA GLY A 175 4.33 3.03 -11.66
C GLY A 175 4.84 3.39 -10.27
N THR A 176 3.91 3.79 -9.40
CA THR A 176 4.18 4.10 -8.00
C THR A 176 3.75 2.94 -7.12
N PHE A 177 4.74 2.30 -6.49
CA PHE A 177 4.54 1.23 -5.53
C PHE A 177 4.94 1.74 -4.16
N GLU A 178 4.02 1.70 -3.20
CA GLU A 178 4.19 2.22 -1.86
C GLU A 178 3.90 1.13 -0.82
N LEU A 179 4.62 1.18 0.28
CA LEU A 179 4.42 0.32 1.44
C LEU A 179 4.05 1.16 2.66
N LEU A 180 2.92 0.81 3.26
CA LEU A 180 2.53 1.22 4.59
C LEU A 180 2.75 0.03 5.53
N ALA A 181 3.81 0.13 6.33
CA ALA A 181 4.30 -0.92 7.21
C ALA A 181 3.89 -0.63 8.66
N ALA A 182 3.39 -1.65 9.38
CA ALA A 182 3.03 -1.51 10.79
C ALA A 182 4.22 -1.16 11.71
N VAL A 183 5.42 -1.63 11.35
CA VAL A 183 6.65 -1.49 12.14
C VAL A 183 7.88 -1.33 11.23
N PRO A 184 8.97 -0.69 11.70
CA PRO A 184 10.22 -0.67 10.96
C PRO A 184 10.93 -2.03 11.02
N GLU A 185 12.09 -2.12 10.40
CA GLU A 185 12.95 -3.33 10.38
C GLU A 185 13.27 -3.80 11.82
N GLN A 186 13.34 -5.12 12.03
CA GLN A 186 13.73 -5.71 13.32
C GLN A 186 12.78 -5.35 14.48
N LYS A 187 11.48 -5.25 14.19
CA LYS A 187 10.43 -4.93 15.17
C LYS A 187 9.21 -5.84 15.05
N THR A 188 8.53 -5.98 16.18
CA THR A 188 7.32 -6.78 16.34
C THR A 188 6.07 -5.88 16.26
N ALA A 189 5.11 -6.23 15.40
CA ALA A 189 3.81 -5.57 15.32
C ALA A 189 2.87 -6.03 16.45
N PHE A 190 1.84 -5.23 16.74
CA PHE A 190 0.83 -5.59 17.74
C PHE A 190 -0.27 -6.45 17.12
N GLY A 191 -0.52 -7.64 17.65
CA GLY A 191 -1.70 -8.45 17.34
C GLY A 191 -2.86 -8.23 18.33
N THR A 192 -4.01 -8.84 18.06
CA THR A 192 -5.21 -8.79 18.90
C THR A 192 -5.39 -10.02 19.81
N SER A 193 -4.49 -11.01 19.72
CA SER A 193 -4.63 -12.32 20.37
C SER A 193 -4.53 -12.33 21.91
N ALA A 194 -4.20 -11.21 22.54
CA ALA A 194 -4.11 -11.07 24.01
C ALA A 194 -5.39 -10.48 24.66
N GLY A 195 -6.55 -10.52 24.01
CA GLY A 195 -7.80 -9.94 24.56
C GLY A 195 -7.73 -8.42 24.75
N GLN A 196 -6.73 -7.76 24.16
CA GLN A 196 -6.44 -6.33 24.28
C GLN A 196 -6.79 -5.64 22.97
N ASN A 197 -7.82 -4.78 23.02
CA ASN A 197 -8.16 -3.68 22.11
C ASN A 197 -7.66 -3.82 20.65
N GLN A 198 -8.53 -4.28 19.75
CA GLN A 198 -8.40 -4.16 18.28
C GLN A 198 -7.88 -2.78 17.84
N LYS A 199 -8.17 -1.72 18.59
CA LYS A 199 -7.67 -0.35 18.40
C LYS A 199 -6.13 -0.20 18.36
N ARG A 200 -5.35 -1.24 18.69
CA ARG A 200 -3.88 -1.17 18.72
C ARG A 200 -3.19 -1.61 17.43
N THR A 201 -3.87 -2.36 16.56
CA THR A 201 -3.30 -2.84 15.30
C THR A 201 -3.04 -1.66 14.37
N PHE A 202 -2.12 -1.83 13.42
CA PHE A 202 -1.82 -0.76 12.48
C PHE A 202 -3.02 -0.49 11.57
N THR A 203 -3.68 -1.56 11.14
CA THR A 203 -4.90 -1.52 10.33
C THR A 203 -6.00 -0.73 11.03
N ALA A 204 -6.24 -0.96 12.33
CA ALA A 204 -7.23 -0.20 13.10
C ALA A 204 -6.87 1.28 13.25
N LYS A 205 -5.59 1.60 13.42
CA LYS A 205 -5.12 3.00 13.51
C LYS A 205 -5.31 3.74 12.19
N LEU A 206 -4.98 3.11 11.06
CA LEU A 206 -5.23 3.67 9.74
C LEU A 206 -6.73 3.88 9.49
N ALA A 207 -7.56 2.89 9.83
CA ALA A 207 -9.01 3.02 9.68
C ALA A 207 -9.58 4.20 10.49
N ASN A 208 -9.10 4.38 11.73
CA ASN A 208 -9.49 5.53 12.56
C ASN A 208 -9.01 6.86 11.96
N ALA A 209 -7.75 6.93 11.50
CA ALA A 209 -7.22 8.11 10.82
C ALA A 209 -8.06 8.47 9.58
N ALA A 210 -8.45 7.47 8.78
CA ALA A 210 -9.26 7.67 7.59
C ALA A 210 -10.69 8.11 7.91
N ALA A 211 -11.32 7.56 8.94
CA ALA A 211 -12.62 8.03 9.41
C ALA A 211 -12.57 9.51 9.86
N ILE A 212 -11.50 9.91 10.56
CA ILE A 212 -11.30 11.30 10.98
C ILE A 212 -11.08 12.21 9.77
N ALA A 213 -10.28 11.78 8.80
CA ALA A 213 -9.98 12.55 7.58
C ALA A 213 -11.22 12.71 6.69
N GLN A 214 -12.00 11.64 6.48
CA GLN A 214 -13.24 11.66 5.72
C GLN A 214 -14.27 12.63 6.32
N GLY A 215 -14.31 12.77 7.65
CA GLY A 215 -15.18 13.74 8.33
C GLY A 215 -14.73 15.21 8.19
N LYS A 216 -13.53 15.49 7.67
CA LYS A 216 -12.91 16.82 7.67
C LYS A 216 -12.45 17.33 6.30
N ALA A 217 -12.11 16.45 5.37
CA ALA A 217 -11.44 16.78 4.12
C ALA A 217 -12.21 16.27 2.88
N ARG A 218 -12.08 16.98 1.76
CA ARG A 218 -12.65 16.58 0.45
C ARG A 218 -11.84 15.48 -0.24
N SER A 219 -10.60 15.26 0.19
CA SER A 219 -9.66 14.27 -0.33
C SER A 219 -8.78 13.79 0.82
N VAL A 220 -8.32 12.53 0.78
CA VAL A 220 -7.48 11.92 1.81
C VAL A 220 -6.20 11.42 1.16
N ASP A 221 -5.04 11.92 1.62
CA ASP A 221 -3.71 11.46 1.18
C ASP A 221 -3.20 10.34 2.10
N PHE A 222 -2.57 9.30 1.53
CA PHE A 222 -1.95 8.23 2.30
C PHE A 222 -0.83 8.72 3.23
N ALA A 223 -0.11 9.78 2.84
CA ALA A 223 0.89 10.40 3.72
C ALA A 223 0.23 11.01 4.97
N GLU A 224 -0.90 11.71 4.80
CA GLU A 224 -1.68 12.29 5.91
C GLU A 224 -2.30 11.20 6.81
N LEU A 225 -2.77 10.11 6.20
CA LEU A 225 -3.27 8.94 6.93
C LEU A 225 -2.18 8.30 7.77
N LEU A 226 -0.97 8.18 7.22
CA LEU A 226 0.14 7.60 7.93
C LEU A 226 0.61 8.50 9.07
N ASP A 227 0.77 9.80 8.85
CA ASP A 227 1.14 10.76 9.91
C ASP A 227 0.12 10.77 11.05
N SER A 228 -1.15 10.67 10.70
CA SER A 228 -2.25 10.53 11.66
C SER A 228 -2.15 9.20 12.41
N ALA A 229 -1.93 8.08 11.71
CA ALA A 229 -1.76 6.75 12.34
C ALA A 229 -0.50 6.68 13.21
N TYR A 230 0.58 7.35 12.82
CA TYR A 230 1.81 7.52 13.59
C TYR A 230 1.54 8.27 14.89
N SER A 231 0.82 9.39 14.80
CA SER A 231 0.42 10.20 15.96
C SER A 231 -0.51 9.44 16.93
N LEU A 232 -1.35 8.54 16.40
CA LEU A 232 -2.22 7.65 17.17
C LEU A 232 -1.47 6.43 17.76
N SER A 233 -0.23 6.19 17.34
CA SER A 233 0.56 5.04 17.79
C SER A 233 1.40 5.40 19.01
N SER A 234 1.10 4.77 20.16
CA SER A 234 1.93 4.88 21.37
C SER A 234 3.38 4.40 21.16
N ALA A 235 3.60 3.58 20.13
CA ALA A 235 4.87 2.98 19.81
C ALA A 235 5.62 3.73 18.69
N LYS A 236 4.96 4.69 17.99
CA LYS A 236 5.56 5.51 16.92
C LYS A 236 6.33 4.72 15.84
N PHE A 237 5.79 3.57 15.44
CA PHE A 237 6.45 2.65 14.52
C PHE A 237 5.89 2.51 13.09
N PRO A 238 4.74 3.07 12.67
CA PRO A 238 4.33 2.85 11.30
C PRO A 238 5.28 3.59 10.34
N VAL A 239 5.63 2.94 9.22
CA VAL A 239 6.61 3.44 8.25
C VAL A 239 5.98 3.52 6.85
N HIS A 240 6.24 4.62 6.16
CA HIS A 240 6.04 4.74 4.72
C HIS A 240 7.35 4.37 4.00
N LYS A 241 7.28 3.50 3.00
CA LYS A 241 8.37 3.34 2.04
C LYS A 241 7.85 3.49 0.62
N LEU A 242 8.44 4.40 -0.13
CA LEU A 242 8.30 4.44 -1.59
C LEU A 242 9.19 3.34 -2.17
N LEU A 243 8.58 2.29 -2.72
CA LEU A 243 9.29 1.14 -3.29
C LEU A 243 9.72 1.37 -4.73
N SER A 244 8.89 2.11 -5.49
CA SER A 244 9.21 2.59 -6.84
C SER A 244 8.36 3.82 -7.17
N ALA A 245 8.91 4.73 -7.97
CA ALA A 245 8.14 5.78 -8.63
C ALA A 245 8.76 6.10 -10.00
N THR A 246 7.92 6.26 -11.00
CA THR A 246 8.32 6.89 -12.27
C THR A 246 8.46 8.39 -12.07
N SER A 247 9.68 8.90 -12.26
CA SER A 247 9.92 10.34 -12.44
C SER A 247 9.40 10.75 -13.83
N PRO A 248 8.82 11.95 -14.00
CA PRO A 248 8.54 12.45 -15.34
C PRO A 248 9.85 12.53 -16.15
N PRO A 249 9.84 12.28 -17.47
CA PRO A 249 11.03 12.43 -18.29
C PRO A 249 11.56 13.86 -18.14
N PRO A 250 12.89 14.06 -18.10
CA PRO A 250 13.44 15.40 -18.11
C PRO A 250 12.94 16.12 -19.36
N THR A 251 12.35 17.29 -19.19
CA THR A 251 12.04 18.19 -20.31
C THR A 251 13.32 18.43 -21.08
N VAL A 252 13.40 17.85 -22.29
CA VAL A 252 14.46 18.17 -23.24
C VAL A 252 14.24 19.63 -23.61
N ASN A 253 15.08 20.52 -23.07
CA ASN A 253 15.22 21.87 -23.60
C ASN A 253 15.84 21.74 -24.99
N GLU A 254 15.01 21.58 -26.01
CA GLU A 254 15.42 21.94 -27.37
C GLU A 254 15.57 23.46 -27.40
N GLY A 255 16.81 23.92 -27.18
CA GLY A 255 17.18 25.30 -27.40
C GLY A 255 17.07 25.64 -28.89
N PRO A 256 16.64 26.86 -29.25
CA PRO A 256 16.54 27.26 -30.64
C PRO A 256 17.94 27.52 -31.21
N TYR A 257 18.09 27.15 -32.48
CA TYR A 257 19.20 27.56 -33.36
C TYR A 257 19.32 29.08 -33.49
#